data_AF-A0A2V6C5R9-F1
#
_entry.id   AF-A0A2V6C5R9-F1
#
_cell.length_a   1.000
_cell.length_b   1.000
_cell.length_c   1.000
_cell.angle_alpha   90.00
_cell.angle_beta   90.00
_cell.angle_gamma   90.00
#
_symmetry.space_group_name_H-M   'P 1'
#
loop_
_entity.id
_entity.type
_entity.pdbx_description
1 polymer ?
#
loop_
_entity_poly.entity_id
_entity_poly.type
_entity_poly.pdbx_seq_one_letter_code
_entity_poly.pdbx_strand_id
1 'polypeptide(L)'
;DDPQASRIMCVVLDHGRQNGVPVIPLYAISENPASTILDLSATLGIDILMLGSPHRNKLVSLLKGNVVTEVARSLPENIQLVIHG
;
A
#
# COMPACT_ATOMS: atom_id res chain seq x y z
N ASP A 1 -14.15 0.90 -14.45
CA ASP A 1 -13.46 -0.39 -14.23
C ASP A 1 -12.02 -0.31 -14.68
N ASP A 2 -11.09 -0.70 -13.80
CA ASP A 2 -9.67 -0.87 -14.11
C ASP A 2 -9.38 -2.38 -14.21
N PRO A 3 -9.25 -2.93 -15.44
CA PRO A 3 -9.02 -4.37 -15.62
C PRO A 3 -7.67 -4.82 -15.05
N GLN A 4 -6.67 -3.94 -15.01
CA GLN A 4 -5.35 -4.30 -14.46
C GLN A 4 -5.45 -4.44 -12.94
N ALA A 5 -6.08 -3.47 -12.27
CA ALA A 5 -6.33 -3.53 -10.84
C ALA A 5 -7.17 -4.75 -10.47
N SER A 6 -8.22 -5.03 -11.24
CA SER A 6 -9.11 -6.18 -11.00
C SER A 6 -8.34 -7.51 -10.99
N ARG A 7 -7.43 -7.72 -11.96
CA ARG A 7 -6.60 -8.94 -11.99
C ARG A 7 -5.68 -9.05 -10.79
N ILE A 8 -5.06 -7.94 -10.36
CA ILE A 8 -4.19 -7.94 -9.17
C ILE A 8 -5.00 -8.32 -7.94
N MET A 9 -6.18 -7.70 -7.75
CA MET A 9 -7.04 -7.96 -6.60
C MET A 9 -7.56 -9.40 -6.56
N CYS A 10 -7.90 -9.99 -7.71
CA CYS A 10 -8.28 -11.41 -7.77
C CYS A 10 -7.15 -12.32 -7.27
N VAL A 11 -5.90 -12.06 -7.64
CA VAL A 11 -4.74 -12.85 -7.17
C VAL A 11 -4.60 -12.76 -5.65
N VAL A 12 -4.74 -11.56 -5.08
CA VAL A 12 -4.64 -11.35 -3.63
C VAL A 12 -5.76 -12.10 -2.89
N LEU A 13 -7.00 -12.05 -3.41
CA LEU A 13 -8.13 -12.78 -2.84
C LEU A 13 -7.91 -14.30 -2.86
N ASP A 14 -7.42 -14.85 -3.97
CA ASP A 14 -7.15 -16.28 -4.10
C ASP A 14 -6.02 -16.73 -3.17
N HIS A 15 -4.95 -15.94 -3.04
CA HIS A 15 -3.87 -16.20 -2.07
C HIS A 15 -4.37 -16.16 -0.63
N GLY A 16 -5.19 -15.15 -0.28
CA GLY A 16 -5.81 -15.08 1.04
C GLY A 16 -6.62 -16.33 1.36
N ARG A 17 -7.49 -16.75 0.43
CA ARG A 17 -8.30 -17.98 0.56
C ARG A 17 -7.42 -19.22 0.77
N GLN A 18 -6.36 -19.38 -0.01
CA GLN A 18 -5.45 -20.53 0.09
C GLN A 18 -4.71 -20.60 1.44
N ASN A 19 -4.47 -19.45 2.07
CA ASN A 19 -3.77 -19.35 3.35
C ASN A 19 -4.74 -19.20 4.55
N GLY A 20 -6.06 -19.26 4.34
CA GLY A 20 -7.04 -19.06 5.40
C GLY A 20 -7.08 -17.64 5.97
N VAL A 21 -6.63 -16.65 5.20
CA VAL A 21 -6.58 -15.24 5.59
C VAL A 21 -7.74 -14.48 4.92
N PRO A 22 -8.65 -13.86 5.69
CA PRO A 22 -9.66 -12.96 5.13
C PRO A 22 -9.03 -11.75 4.46
N VAL A 23 -9.45 -11.42 3.24
CA VAL A 23 -8.94 -10.29 2.47
C VAL A 23 -10.10 -9.41 2.02
N ILE A 24 -9.98 -8.11 2.27
CA ILE A 24 -10.90 -7.08 1.75
C ILE A 24 -10.09 -6.20 0.79
N PRO A 25 -10.28 -6.33 -0.54
CA PRO A 25 -9.55 -5.54 -1.51
C PRO A 25 -10.09 -4.11 -1.53
N LEU A 26 -9.17 -3.13 -1.53
CA LEU A 26 -9.48 -1.71 -1.68
C LEU A 26 -8.72 -1.15 -2.88
N TYR A 27 -9.44 -0.45 -3.75
CA TYR A 27 -8.86 0.23 -4.91
C TYR A 27 -9.25 1.70 -4.86
N ALA A 28 -8.25 2.57 -5.01
CA ALA A 28 -8.42 4.01 -5.08
C ALA A 28 -7.51 4.59 -6.16
N ILE A 29 -8.01 5.56 -6.92
CA ILE A 29 -7.21 6.41 -7.79
C ILE A 29 -6.98 7.71 -7.03
N SER A 30 -5.73 8.11 -6.88
CA SER A 30 -5.36 9.29 -6.10
C SER A 30 -4.27 10.10 -6.78
N GLU A 31 -4.44 11.43 -6.77
CA GLU A 31 -3.42 12.39 -7.18
C GLU A 31 -2.27 12.48 -6.15
N ASN A 32 -2.54 12.13 -4.89
CA ASN A 32 -1.53 12.00 -3.83
C ASN A 32 -1.68 10.63 -3.13
N PRO A 33 -0.99 9.59 -3.62
CA PRO A 33 -1.05 8.25 -3.04
C PRO A 33 -0.62 8.18 -1.58
N ALA A 34 0.36 8.99 -1.15
CA ALA A 34 0.85 8.95 0.22
C ALA A 34 -0.23 9.43 1.20
N SER A 35 -0.89 10.56 0.91
CA SER A 35 -2.02 11.04 1.71
C SER A 35 -3.14 10.02 1.78
N THR A 36 -3.54 9.45 0.64
CA THR A 36 -4.61 8.45 0.60
C THR A 36 -4.27 7.19 1.41
N ILE A 37 -3.02 6.73 1.39
CA ILE A 37 -2.59 5.60 2.22
C ILE A 37 -2.70 5.95 3.71
N LEU A 38 -2.26 7.14 4.11
CA LEU A 38 -2.32 7.59 5.51
C LEU A 38 -3.77 7.74 5.99
N ASP A 39 -4.62 8.38 5.19
CA ASP A 39 -6.03 8.60 5.51
C ASP A 39 -6.77 7.27 5.66
N LEU A 40 -6.56 6.33 4.74
CA LEU A 40 -7.16 4.99 4.84
C LEU A 40 -6.64 4.22 6.04
N SER A 41 -5.35 4.31 6.34
CA SER A 41 -4.76 3.63 7.50
C SER A 41 -5.38 4.11 8.82
N ALA A 42 -5.55 5.43 8.95
CA ALA A 42 -6.21 6.03 10.10
C ALA A 42 -7.72 5.69 10.14
N THR A 43 -8.41 5.81 9.00
CA THR A 43 -9.87 5.57 8.89
C THR A 43 -10.24 4.13 9.21
N LEU A 44 -9.42 3.17 8.77
CA LEU A 44 -9.65 1.75 9.00
C LEU A 44 -9.11 1.25 10.35
N GLY A 45 -8.36 2.09 11.07
CA GLY A 45 -7.81 1.75 12.38
C GLY A 45 -6.85 0.54 12.34
N ILE A 46 -5.99 0.47 11.32
CA ILE A 46 -5.07 -0.66 11.15
C ILE A 46 -3.87 -0.58 12.11
N ASP A 47 -3.46 -1.73 12.64
CA ASP A 47 -2.29 -1.83 13.54
C ASP A 47 -0.95 -1.87 12.78
N ILE A 48 -0.94 -2.43 11.57
CA ILE A 48 0.25 -2.65 10.76
C ILE A 48 -0.01 -2.18 9.32
N LEU A 49 0.85 -1.29 8.82
CA LEU A 49 0.90 -0.90 7.42
C LEU A 49 2.09 -1.59 6.74
N MET A 50 1.83 -2.40 5.71
CA MET A 50 2.87 -3.09 4.95
C MET A 50 2.98 -2.51 3.54
N LEU A 51 4.17 -2.04 3.16
CA LEU A 51 4.45 -1.46 1.84
C LEU A 51 5.53 -2.23 1.10
N GLY A 52 5.30 -2.43 -0.20
CA GLY A 52 6.32 -2.97 -1.11
C GLY A 52 7.44 -1.97 -1.37
N SER A 53 8.70 -2.43 -1.43
CA SER A 53 9.81 -1.55 -1.82
C SER A 53 9.76 -1.22 -3.33
N PRO A 54 10.16 0.00 -3.75
CA PRO A 54 10.14 0.35 -5.17
C PRO A 54 11.13 -0.49 -5.98
N HIS A 55 10.64 -1.22 -6.99
CA HIS A 55 11.46 -2.11 -7.83
C HIS A 55 12.12 -1.43 -9.06
N ARG A 56 11.96 -0.11 -9.26
CA ARG A 56 12.55 0.63 -10.41
C ARG A 56 13.70 1.56 -9.98
N ASN A 57 14.67 1.73 -10.87
CA ASN A 57 15.92 2.49 -10.74
C ASN A 57 15.91 3.57 -9.65
N LYS A 58 16.74 3.38 -8.60
CA LYS A 58 16.89 4.25 -7.42
C LYS A 58 16.98 5.75 -7.75
N LEU A 59 17.56 6.12 -8.90
CA LEU A 59 17.65 7.51 -9.34
C LEU A 59 16.29 8.14 -9.68
N VAL A 60 15.37 7.39 -10.31
CA VAL A 60 14.05 7.91 -10.69
C VAL A 60 13.16 8.09 -9.47
N SER A 61 13.25 7.20 -8.48
CA SER A 61 12.51 7.33 -7.21
C SER A 61 13.01 8.47 -6.33
N LEU A 62 14.30 8.82 -6.40
CA LEU A 62 14.84 9.98 -5.68
C LEU A 62 14.35 11.30 -6.29
N LEU A 63 14.28 11.39 -7.62
CA LEU A 63 13.86 12.60 -8.33
C LEU A 63 12.35 12.87 -8.26
N LYS A 64 11.52 11.82 -8.28
CA LYS A 64 10.04 11.94 -8.30
C LYS A 64 9.41 11.97 -6.91
N GLY A 65 10.21 11.85 -5.86
CA GLY A 65 9.70 11.51 -4.54
C GLY A 65 9.34 10.03 -4.44
N ASN A 66 9.44 9.49 -3.24
CA ASN A 66 9.15 8.09 -2.95
C ASN A 66 7.94 8.05 -2.00
N VAL A 67 6.81 7.51 -2.47
CA VAL A 67 5.58 7.33 -1.68
C VAL A 67 5.89 6.62 -0.36
N VAL A 68 6.77 5.61 -0.37
CA VAL A 68 7.17 4.90 0.86
C VAL A 68 7.85 5.84 1.85
N THR A 69 8.72 6.73 1.37
CA THR A 69 9.40 7.73 2.22
C THR A 69 8.43 8.76 2.77
N GLU A 70 7.45 9.20 1.97
CA GLU A 70 6.43 10.16 2.40
C GLU A 70 5.49 9.56 3.45
N VAL A 71 5.03 8.32 3.23
CA VAL A 71 4.24 7.58 4.23
C VAL A 71 5.05 7.37 5.50
N ALA A 72 6.30 6.91 5.41
CA ALA A 72 7.15 6.67 6.58
C ALA A 72 7.39 7.91 7.43
N ARG A 73 7.36 9.12 6.83
CA ARG A 73 7.55 10.38 7.55
C ARG A 73 6.31 10.79 8.36
N SER A 74 5.13 10.47 7.86
CA SER A 74 3.86 11.01 8.37
C SER A 74 2.96 9.95 9.03
N LEU A 75 3.38 8.68 9.02
CA LEU A 75 2.62 7.60 9.66
C LEU A 75 2.58 7.81 11.19
N PRO A 76 1.40 7.74 11.82
CA PRO A 76 1.26 7.80 13.27
C PRO A 76 2.08 6.71 13.98
N GLU A 77 2.68 7.04 15.13
CA GLU A 77 3.54 6.12 15.90
C GLU A 77 2.83 4.85 16.39
N ASN A 78 1.51 4.88 16.50
CA ASN A 78 0.71 3.74 16.92
C ASN A 78 0.50 2.70 15.81
N ILE A 79 0.94 2.98 14.58
CA ILE A 79 0.86 2.06 13.44
C ILE A 79 2.26 1.56 13.10
N GLN A 80 2.46 0.25 13.15
CA GLN A 80 3.74 -0.35 12.78
C GLN A 80 3.91 -0.34 11.25
N LEU A 81 4.97 0.33 10.77
CA LEU A 81 5.36 0.27 9.36
C LEU A 81 6.28 -0.92 9.09
N VAL A 82 5.92 -1.74 8.11
CA VAL A 82 6.78 -2.80 7.57
C VAL A 82 7.02 -2.55 6.09
N ILE A 83 8.29 -2.46 5.68
CA ILE A 83 8.68 -2.32 4.28
C ILE A 83 9.32 -3.64 3.84
N HIS A 84 8.80 -4.23 2.76
CA HIS A 84 9.26 -5.51 2.25
C HIS A 84 9.48 -5.47 0.73
N GLY A 85 10.60 -6.02 0.27
CA GLY A 85 10.94 -6.12 -1.15
C GLY A 85 12.36 -5.71 -1.50
#